data_AF-A0A8J3C957-F1
#
_entry.id   AF-A0A8J3C957-F1
#
_cell.length_a   1.000
_cell.length_b   1.000
_cell.length_c   1.000
_cell.angle_alpha   90.00
_cell.angle_beta   90.00
_cell.angle_gamma   90.00
#
_symmetry.space_group_name_H-M   'P 1'
#
loop_
_entity.id
_entity.type
_entity.pdbx_description
1 polymer ?
#
loop_
_entity_poly.entity_id
_entity_poly.type
_entity_poly.pdbx_seq_one_letter_code
_entity_poly.pdbx_strand_id
1 'polypeptide(L)'
;MAKDFNPKSFVNVHDFKNFDEAIDYIRYLHAHQNAYLDMLYENPLNTLDGKAGFYQDLSFEKILDFFKNILENDTIYHCNDAHYSALHRDLNEPLVSVDDLRRDHDDLRRDHDDLRVNYDDLRRDHERLLSKATPLLELSQNTSFKIYRKAYQKFLPLLRAIRRWVKK
;
A
#
# COMPACT_ATOMS: atom_id res chain seq x y z
N MET A 1 28.82 -3.89 -41.94
CA MET A 1 29.02 -4.80 -43.08
C MET A 1 30.49 -5.05 -43.35
N ALA A 2 31.25 -4.15 -44.01
CA ALA A 2 32.69 -4.39 -44.28
C ALA A 2 33.58 -4.48 -43.01
N LYS A 3 33.10 -3.96 -41.88
CA LYS A 3 33.73 -4.18 -40.56
C LYS A 3 33.54 -5.62 -40.06
N ASP A 4 32.38 -6.19 -40.32
CA ASP A 4 31.93 -7.49 -39.82
C ASP A 4 32.38 -8.64 -40.73
N PHE A 5 32.41 -8.40 -42.05
CA PHE A 5 32.74 -9.36 -43.08
C PHE A 5 33.82 -8.82 -44.02
N ASN A 6 34.61 -9.71 -44.61
CA ASN A 6 35.62 -9.39 -45.61
C ASN A 6 34.96 -8.77 -46.84
N PRO A 7 35.25 -7.50 -47.20
CA PRO A 7 34.63 -6.85 -48.34
C PRO A 7 34.98 -7.50 -49.68
N LYS A 8 35.98 -8.39 -49.73
CA LYS A 8 36.31 -9.16 -50.94
C LYS A 8 35.43 -10.38 -51.16
N SER A 9 34.67 -10.81 -50.16
CA SER A 9 33.83 -12.02 -50.26
C SER A 9 32.38 -11.73 -50.68
N PHE A 10 32.03 -10.46 -50.91
CA PHE A 10 30.68 -10.05 -51.30
C PHE A 10 30.68 -8.71 -52.03
N VAL A 11 29.58 -8.41 -52.74
CA VAL A 11 29.37 -7.10 -53.35
C VAL A 11 28.74 -6.15 -52.33
N ASN A 12 29.51 -5.19 -51.84
CA ASN A 12 28.99 -4.13 -50.99
C ASN A 12 28.48 -2.95 -51.83
N VAL A 13 27.16 -2.84 -51.99
CA VAL A 13 26.54 -1.78 -52.80
C VAL A 13 26.87 -0.37 -52.28
N HIS A 14 27.21 -0.22 -51.00
CA HIS A 14 27.61 1.06 -50.43
C HIS A 14 28.95 1.61 -50.93
N ASP A 15 29.77 0.78 -51.60
CA ASP A 15 31.07 1.22 -52.14
C ASP A 15 30.93 1.94 -53.51
N PHE A 16 29.72 1.98 -54.08
CA PHE A 16 29.43 2.59 -55.38
C PHE A 16 28.66 3.91 -55.22
N LYS A 17 28.81 4.81 -56.19
CA LYS A 17 28.13 6.13 -56.13
C LYS A 17 26.64 6.04 -56.43
N ASN A 18 26.23 5.04 -57.20
CA ASN A 18 24.85 4.81 -57.63
C ASN A 18 24.63 3.33 -57.98
N PHE A 19 23.39 2.97 -58.29
CA PHE A 19 23.04 1.58 -58.62
C PHE A 19 23.57 1.10 -59.97
N ASP A 20 23.74 1.99 -60.95
CA ASP A 20 24.25 1.60 -62.27
C ASP A 20 25.69 1.09 -62.16
N GLU A 21 26.54 1.78 -61.39
CA GLU A 21 27.92 1.34 -61.11
C GLU A 21 27.95 -0.03 -60.40
N ALA A 22 27.06 -0.25 -59.43
CA ALA A 22 26.97 -1.53 -58.73
C ALA A 22 26.50 -2.68 -59.66
N ILE A 23 25.52 -2.40 -60.53
CA ILE A 23 25.01 -3.35 -61.52
C ILE A 23 26.10 -3.69 -62.54
N ASP A 24 26.88 -2.70 -62.98
CA ASP A 24 27.98 -2.93 -63.91
C ASP A 24 29.07 -3.81 -63.29
N TYR A 25 29.36 -3.65 -61.99
CA TYR A 25 30.27 -4.54 -61.27
C TYR A 25 29.73 -5.98 -61.16
N ILE A 26 28.43 -6.15 -60.92
CA ILE A 26 27.80 -7.48 -60.91
C ILE A 26 27.87 -8.14 -62.30
N ARG A 27 27.62 -7.38 -63.37
CA ARG A 27 27.77 -7.87 -64.75
C ARG A 27 29.21 -8.27 -65.05
N TYR A 28 30.18 -7.48 -64.57
CA TYR A 28 31.59 -7.82 -64.68
C TYR A 28 31.89 -9.17 -64.02
N LEU A 29 31.46 -9.38 -62.78
CA LEU A 29 31.65 -10.66 -62.08
C LEU A 29 30.99 -11.82 -62.84
N HIS A 30 29.78 -11.64 -63.35
CA HIS A 30 29.08 -12.67 -64.12
C HIS A 30 29.82 -13.07 -65.41
N ALA A 31 30.46 -12.12 -66.09
CA ALA A 31 31.20 -12.36 -67.32
C ALA A 31 32.64 -12.86 -67.11
N HIS A 32 33.20 -12.75 -65.89
CA HIS A 32 34.58 -13.10 -65.57
C HIS A 32 34.63 -14.18 -64.49
N GLN A 33 34.62 -15.44 -64.92
CA GLN A 33 34.56 -16.61 -64.04
C GLN A 33 35.62 -16.57 -62.92
N ASN A 34 36.87 -16.19 -63.23
CA ASN A 34 37.93 -16.15 -62.22
C ASN A 34 37.64 -15.10 -61.14
N ALA A 35 37.21 -13.89 -61.51
CA ALA A 35 36.86 -12.84 -60.55
C ALA A 35 35.67 -13.24 -59.67
N TYR A 36 34.69 -13.94 -60.26
CA TYR A 36 33.57 -14.51 -59.50
C TYR A 36 34.05 -15.57 -58.50
N LEU A 37 34.91 -16.51 -58.93
CA LEU A 37 35.43 -17.55 -58.06
C LEU A 37 36.34 -16.99 -56.96
N ASP A 38 37.16 -15.99 -57.26
CA ASP A 38 37.99 -15.31 -56.27
C ASP A 38 37.12 -14.72 -55.16
N MET A 39 36.06 -13.99 -55.51
CA MET A 39 35.10 -13.46 -54.53
C MET A 39 34.36 -14.57 -53.77
N LEU A 40 33.97 -15.66 -54.45
CA LEU A 40 33.21 -16.75 -53.85
C LEU A 40 34.03 -17.58 -52.84
N TYR A 41 35.33 -17.73 -53.09
CA TYR A 41 36.23 -18.52 -52.23
C TYR A 41 37.00 -17.69 -51.21
N GLU A 42 36.86 -16.36 -51.24
CA GLU A 42 37.37 -15.48 -50.18
C GLU A 42 36.72 -15.80 -48.83
N ASN A 43 37.51 -15.67 -47.75
CA ASN A 43 37.00 -15.95 -46.41
C ASN A 43 35.96 -14.87 -46.04
N PRO A 44 34.74 -15.25 -45.60
CA PRO A 44 33.73 -14.27 -45.19
C PRO A 44 34.17 -13.39 -44.03
N LEU A 45 35.06 -13.87 -43.16
CA LEU A 45 35.56 -13.12 -42.02
C LEU A 45 36.81 -12.31 -42.37
N ASN A 46 36.89 -11.11 -41.81
CA ASN A 46 38.12 -10.34 -41.84
C ASN A 46 39.24 -11.10 -41.14
N THR A 47 40.46 -10.95 -41.65
CA THR A 47 41.67 -11.52 -41.05
C THR A 47 42.42 -10.41 -40.32
N LEU A 48 42.52 -10.51 -39.00
CA LEU A 48 43.35 -9.63 -38.16
C LEU A 48 44.56 -10.45 -37.69
N ASP A 49 45.77 -9.95 -37.91
CA ASP A 49 47.02 -10.64 -37.55
C ASP A 49 47.13 -12.09 -38.05
N GLY A 50 46.61 -12.35 -39.25
CA GLY A 50 46.64 -13.68 -39.89
C GLY A 50 45.57 -14.65 -39.38
N LYS A 51 44.68 -14.25 -38.48
CA LYS A 51 43.57 -15.07 -37.98
C LYS A 51 42.21 -14.47 -38.36
N ALA A 52 41.33 -15.32 -38.88
CA ALA A 52 39.95 -14.96 -39.13
C ALA A 52 39.20 -14.77 -37.80
N GLY A 53 38.46 -13.67 -37.66
CA GLY A 53 37.74 -13.35 -36.42
C GLY A 53 36.51 -12.50 -36.66
N PHE A 54 35.60 -12.50 -35.68
CA PHE A 54 34.46 -11.61 -35.69
C PHE A 54 34.86 -10.20 -35.29
N TYR A 55 34.15 -9.21 -35.84
CA TYR A 55 34.33 -7.82 -35.46
C TYR A 55 34.14 -7.63 -33.95
N GLN A 56 34.99 -6.78 -33.35
CA GLN A 56 35.06 -6.54 -31.91
C GLN A 56 35.26 -7.82 -31.07
N ASP A 57 35.96 -8.82 -31.58
CA ASP A 57 36.26 -10.07 -30.87
C ASP A 57 35.00 -10.73 -30.28
N LEU A 58 33.89 -10.64 -31.02
CA LEU A 58 32.62 -11.20 -30.59
C LEU A 58 32.75 -12.71 -30.38
N SER A 59 32.45 -13.16 -29.16
CA SER A 59 32.60 -14.54 -28.72
C SER A 59 31.65 -14.81 -27.55
N PHE A 60 31.40 -16.09 -27.28
CA PHE A 60 30.63 -16.48 -26.10
C PHE A 60 31.29 -16.00 -24.80
N GLU A 61 32.62 -16.06 -24.72
CA GLU A 61 33.40 -15.57 -23.57
C GLU A 61 33.13 -14.08 -23.32
N LYS A 62 33.22 -13.25 -24.36
CA LYS A 62 32.94 -11.81 -24.26
C LYS A 62 31.50 -11.50 -23.82
N ILE A 63 30.52 -12.28 -24.29
CA ILE A 63 29.11 -12.13 -23.91
C ILE A 63 28.92 -12.54 -22.44
N LEU A 64 29.54 -13.64 -22.01
CA LEU A 64 29.46 -14.08 -20.62
C LEU A 64 30.11 -13.08 -19.67
N ASP A 65 31.27 -12.54 -20.01
CA ASP A 65 31.92 -11.48 -19.24
C ASP A 65 31.07 -10.22 -19.15
N PHE A 66 30.36 -9.85 -20.22
CA PHE A 66 29.40 -8.74 -20.18
C PHE A 66 28.28 -8.99 -19.16
N PHE A 67 27.66 -10.17 -19.18
CA PHE A 67 26.61 -10.51 -18.22
C PHE A 67 27.14 -10.61 -16.78
N LYS A 68 28.34 -11.18 -16.59
CA LYS A 68 28.99 -11.24 -15.29
C LYS A 68 29.19 -9.83 -14.71
N ASN A 69 29.71 -8.91 -15.51
CA ASN A 69 29.88 -7.52 -15.11
C ASN A 69 28.54 -6.82 -14.77
N ILE A 70 27.44 -7.15 -15.45
CA ILE A 70 26.11 -6.64 -15.10
C ILE A 70 25.65 -7.18 -13.75
N LEU A 71 25.83 -8.49 -13.51
CA LEU A 71 25.36 -9.15 -12.30
C LEU A 71 26.18 -8.77 -11.05
N GLU A 72 27.46 -8.43 -11.23
CA GLU A 72 28.37 -8.04 -10.15
C GLU A 72 28.35 -6.53 -9.88
N ASN A 73 27.66 -5.73 -10.69
CA ASN A 73 27.67 -4.27 -10.59
C ASN A 73 26.37 -3.74 -9.96
N ASP A 74 26.50 -3.19 -8.76
CA ASP A 74 25.37 -2.65 -7.98
C ASP A 74 24.94 -1.23 -8.40
N THR A 75 25.55 -0.66 -9.44
CA THR A 75 25.25 0.71 -9.89
C THR A 75 23.91 0.77 -10.64
N ILE A 76 22.98 1.59 -10.15
CA ILE A 76 21.72 1.87 -10.85
C ILE A 76 21.93 2.97 -11.89
N TYR A 77 22.08 2.60 -13.16
CA TYR A 77 22.31 3.54 -14.27
C TYR A 77 21.06 4.30 -14.74
N HIS A 78 19.87 3.90 -14.28
CA HIS A 78 18.58 4.46 -14.71
C HIS A 78 17.77 5.06 -13.56
N CYS A 79 18.43 5.75 -12.62
CA CYS A 79 17.72 6.53 -11.60
C CYS A 79 17.25 7.87 -12.19
N ASN A 80 15.95 8.02 -12.41
CA ASN A 80 15.33 9.30 -12.75
C ASN A 80 14.83 9.96 -11.45
N ASP A 81 15.29 11.18 -11.16
CA ASP A 81 14.83 12.02 -10.02
C ASP A 81 13.30 12.12 -9.91
N ALA A 82 12.59 11.98 -11.03
CA ALA A 82 11.13 11.97 -11.10
C ALA A 82 10.49 10.78 -10.34
N HIS A 83 11.14 9.61 -10.32
CA HIS A 83 10.60 8.41 -9.66
C HIS A 83 10.76 8.47 -8.14
N TYR A 84 11.87 9.02 -7.65
CA TYR A 84 12.07 9.29 -6.23
C TYR A 84 11.05 10.32 -5.72
N SER A 85 10.79 11.36 -6.52
CA SER A 85 9.82 12.40 -6.18
C SER A 85 8.37 11.92 -6.14
N ALA A 86 7.97 11.00 -7.04
CA ALA A 86 6.64 10.41 -7.03
C ALA A 86 6.40 9.56 -5.78
N LEU A 87 7.34 8.66 -5.45
CA LEU A 87 7.25 7.84 -4.23
C LEU A 87 7.27 8.68 -2.94
N HIS A 88 8.07 9.76 -2.90
CA HIS A 88 8.07 10.67 -1.75
C HIS A 88 6.78 11.48 -1.60
N ARG A 89 6.13 11.90 -2.71
CA ARG A 89 4.82 12.57 -2.62
C ARG A 89 3.72 11.60 -2.18
N ASP A 90 3.68 10.41 -2.78
CA ASP A 90 2.67 9.40 -2.51
C ASP A 90 2.73 8.87 -1.07
N LEU A 91 3.89 8.91 -0.41
CA LEU A 91 4.06 8.52 0.99
C LEU A 91 3.76 9.66 1.98
N ASN A 92 3.92 10.91 1.59
CA ASN A 92 3.70 12.06 2.49
C ASN A 92 2.21 12.36 2.70
N GLU A 93 1.37 12.21 1.67
CA GLU A 93 -0.09 12.38 1.80
C GLU A 93 -0.74 11.45 2.84
N PRO A 94 -0.48 10.12 2.84
CA PRO A 94 -1.03 9.24 3.86
C PRO A 94 -0.44 9.49 5.25
N LEU A 95 0.80 9.96 5.38
CA LEU A 95 1.39 10.30 6.69
C LEU A 95 0.69 11.49 7.35
N VAL A 96 0.43 12.56 6.58
CA VAL A 96 -0.34 13.72 7.07
C VAL A 96 -1.75 13.28 7.48
N SER A 97 -2.39 12.42 6.68
CA SER A 97 -3.71 11.87 7.01
C SER A 97 -3.72 11.03 8.29
N VAL A 98 -2.65 10.29 8.59
CA VAL A 98 -2.52 9.52 9.83
C VAL A 98 -2.35 10.42 11.05
N ASP A 99 -1.61 11.52 10.92
CA ASP A 99 -1.41 12.45 12.04
C ASP A 99 -2.68 13.25 12.37
N ASP A 100 -3.45 13.66 11.36
CA ASP A 100 -4.77 14.26 11.56
C ASP A 100 -5.74 13.28 12.24
N LEU A 101 -5.76 12.02 11.78
CA LEU A 101 -6.61 10.99 12.37
C LEU A 101 -6.24 10.68 13.83
N ARG A 102 -4.93 10.69 14.15
CA ARG A 102 -4.45 10.54 15.53
C ARG A 102 -4.92 11.67 16.42
N ARG A 103 -4.89 12.91 15.90
CA ARG A 103 -5.37 14.07 16.63
C ARG A 103 -6.86 13.98 16.94
N ASP A 104 -7.66 13.63 15.94
CA ASP A 104 -9.10 13.45 16.10
C ASP A 104 -9.42 12.34 17.12
N HIS A 105 -8.66 11.25 17.10
CA HIS A 105 -8.81 10.17 18.07
C HIS A 105 -8.47 10.63 19.51
N ASP A 106 -7.41 11.41 19.68
CA ASP A 106 -7.03 11.94 21.00
C ASP A 106 -8.05 12.94 21.55
N ASP A 107 -8.64 13.76 20.69
CA ASP A 107 -9.72 14.68 21.07
C ASP A 107 -10.99 13.91 21.47
N LEU A 108 -11.39 12.91 20.69
CA LEU A 108 -12.53 12.04 21.03
C LEU A 108 -12.33 11.29 22.34
N ARG A 109 -11.08 10.87 22.62
CA ARG A 109 -10.72 10.22 23.88
C ARG A 109 -10.88 11.16 25.08
N ARG A 110 -10.50 12.43 24.95
CA ARG A 110 -10.69 13.44 26.00
C ARG A 110 -12.18 13.65 26.28
N ASP A 111 -12.98 13.83 25.24
CA ASP A 111 -14.43 14.01 25.37
C ASP A 111 -15.09 12.82 26.09
N HIS A 112 -14.63 11.60 25.80
CA HIS A 112 -15.11 10.40 26.47
C HIS A 112 -14.72 10.37 27.95
N ASP A 113 -13.49 10.75 28.30
CA ASP A 113 -13.02 10.82 29.68
C ASP A 113 -13.81 11.89 30.48
N ASP A 114 -14.09 13.05 29.88
CA ASP A 114 -14.92 14.10 30.48
C ASP A 114 -16.37 13.62 30.71
N LEU A 115 -16.95 12.94 29.73
CA LEU A 115 -18.30 12.37 29.85
C LEU A 115 -18.38 11.32 30.95
N ARG A 116 -17.34 10.50 31.10
CA ARG A 116 -17.23 9.51 32.18
C ARG A 116 -17.19 10.16 33.55
N VAL A 117 -16.42 11.23 33.72
CA VAL A 117 -16.37 11.98 35.00
C VAL A 117 -17.74 12.56 35.33
N ASN A 118 -18.41 13.17 34.36
CA ASN A 118 -19.75 13.72 34.56
C ASN A 118 -20.77 12.62 34.97
N TYR A 119 -20.69 11.45 34.34
CA TYR A 119 -21.53 10.30 34.71
C TYR A 119 -21.25 9.83 36.15
N ASP A 120 -19.98 9.75 36.56
CA ASP A 120 -19.60 9.36 37.92
C ASP A 120 -20.12 10.37 38.98
N ASP A 121 -20.09 11.66 38.67
CA ASP A 121 -20.63 12.70 39.55
C ASP A 121 -22.17 12.60 39.65
N LEU A 122 -22.86 12.44 38.52
CA LEU A 122 -24.32 12.25 38.50
C LEU A 122 -24.73 11.01 39.29
N ARG A 123 -23.96 9.92 39.17
CA ARG A 123 -24.18 8.69 39.93
C ARG A 123 -24.03 8.93 41.44
N ARG A 124 -23.00 9.65 41.89
CA ARG A 124 -22.82 9.99 43.31
C ARG A 124 -23.96 10.85 43.83
N ASP A 125 -24.41 11.83 43.07
CA ASP A 125 -25.55 12.67 43.45
C ASP A 125 -26.84 11.84 43.57
N HIS A 126 -27.05 10.90 42.66
CA HIS A 126 -28.17 9.97 42.72
C HIS A 126 -28.12 9.09 43.98
N GLU A 127 -26.97 8.48 44.29
CA GLU A 127 -26.76 7.67 45.49
C GLU A 127 -27.00 8.49 46.77
N ARG A 128 -26.56 9.75 46.79
CA ARG A 128 -26.78 10.69 47.91
C ARG A 128 -28.26 11.07 48.08
N LEU A 129 -29.00 11.24 46.99
CA LEU A 129 -30.43 11.51 47.04
C LEU A 129 -31.19 10.29 47.55
N LEU A 130 -30.85 9.09 47.06
CA LEU A 130 -31.42 7.84 47.53
C LEU A 130 -31.18 7.68 49.04
N SER A 131 -29.95 7.87 49.52
CA SER A 131 -29.62 7.72 50.94
C SER A 131 -30.42 8.68 51.84
N LYS A 132 -30.77 9.88 51.36
CA LYS A 132 -31.62 10.84 52.10
C LYS A 132 -33.10 10.49 52.02
N ALA A 133 -33.55 9.95 50.90
CA ALA A 133 -34.96 9.63 50.68
C ALA A 133 -35.40 8.36 51.41
N THR A 134 -34.54 7.33 51.49
CA THR A 134 -34.85 6.05 52.17
C THR A 134 -35.37 6.21 53.60
N PRO A 135 -34.71 6.92 54.52
CA PRO A 135 -35.20 7.05 55.89
C PRO A 135 -36.49 7.88 56.00
N LEU A 136 -36.72 8.84 55.09
CA LEU A 136 -37.96 9.62 55.05
C LEU A 136 -39.13 8.76 54.59
N LEU A 137 -38.90 7.89 53.61
CA LEU A 137 -39.89 6.91 53.15
C LEU A 137 -40.24 5.93 54.27
N GLU A 138 -39.25 5.37 54.94
CA GLU A 138 -39.44 4.47 56.09
C GLU A 138 -40.19 5.16 57.25
N LEU A 139 -39.82 6.39 57.58
CA LEU A 139 -40.48 7.19 58.61
C LEU A 139 -41.95 7.46 58.25
N SER A 140 -42.23 7.83 57.01
CA SER A 140 -43.58 8.06 56.49
C SER A 140 -44.44 6.80 56.57
N GLN A 141 -43.91 5.65 56.17
CA GLN A 141 -44.60 4.37 56.24
C GLN A 141 -44.89 3.96 57.70
N ASN A 142 -43.90 4.10 58.60
CA ASN A 142 -44.04 3.74 60.01
C ASN A 142 -45.04 4.67 60.73
N THR A 143 -45.00 5.97 60.47
CA THR A 143 -45.97 6.93 61.01
C THR A 143 -47.38 6.65 60.49
N SER A 144 -47.54 6.41 59.19
CA SER A 144 -48.83 6.00 58.59
C SER A 144 -49.39 4.74 59.26
N PHE A 145 -48.56 3.71 59.43
CA PHE A 145 -48.95 2.47 60.12
C PHE A 145 -49.36 2.71 61.58
N LYS A 146 -48.60 3.53 62.33
CA LYS A 146 -48.92 3.89 63.73
C LYS A 146 -50.24 4.66 63.83
N ILE A 147 -50.49 5.60 62.92
CA ILE A 147 -51.75 6.37 62.86
C ILE A 147 -52.92 5.42 62.59
N TYR A 148 -52.81 4.56 61.58
CA TYR A 148 -53.84 3.58 61.24
C TYR A 148 -54.16 2.67 62.42
N ARG A 149 -53.13 2.12 63.09
CA ARG A 149 -53.30 1.28 64.28
C ARG A 149 -54.01 2.02 65.42
N LYS A 150 -53.64 3.28 65.71
CA LYS A 150 -54.29 4.09 66.75
C LYS A 150 -55.75 4.38 66.41
N ALA A 151 -56.05 4.74 65.16
CA ALA A 151 -57.41 4.95 64.69
C ALA A 151 -58.24 3.68 64.84
N TYR A 152 -57.74 2.55 64.32
CA TYR A 152 -58.39 1.24 64.44
C TYR A 152 -58.69 0.88 65.90
N GLN A 153 -57.71 1.03 66.81
CA GLN A 153 -57.90 0.77 68.25
C GLN A 153 -59.00 1.63 68.87
N LYS A 154 -59.08 2.92 68.51
CA LYS A 154 -60.15 3.82 68.99
C LYS A 154 -61.53 3.43 68.48
N PHE A 155 -61.64 3.01 67.22
CA PHE A 155 -62.93 2.63 66.61
C PHE A 155 -63.36 1.20 66.91
N LEU A 156 -62.44 0.32 67.34
CA LEU A 156 -62.71 -1.10 67.62
C LEU A 156 -63.85 -1.35 68.62
N PRO A 157 -63.97 -0.66 69.78
CA PRO A 157 -65.09 -0.87 70.69
C PRO A 157 -66.44 -0.48 70.07
N LEU A 158 -66.47 0.60 69.27
CA LEU A 158 -67.66 1.04 68.56
C LEU A 158 -68.09 0.01 67.50
N LEU A 159 -67.13 -0.49 66.70
CA LEU A 159 -67.38 -1.56 65.72
C LEU A 159 -67.86 -2.85 66.40
N ARG A 160 -67.33 -3.21 67.58
CA ARG A 160 -67.79 -4.36 68.37
C ARG A 160 -69.22 -4.15 68.88
N ALA A 161 -69.58 -2.95 69.34
CA ALA A 161 -70.92 -2.61 69.78
C ALA A 161 -71.93 -2.71 68.63
N ILE A 162 -71.62 -2.10 67.48
CA ILE A 162 -72.44 -2.18 66.26
C ILE A 162 -72.62 -3.63 65.81
N ARG A 163 -71.55 -4.44 65.80
CA ARG A 163 -71.62 -5.87 65.43
C ARG A 163 -72.51 -6.69 66.37
N ARG A 164 -72.54 -6.38 67.67
CA ARG A 164 -73.45 -7.03 68.63
C ARG A 164 -74.90 -6.64 68.39
N TRP A 165 -75.15 -5.40 67.97
CA TRP A 165 -76.47 -4.90 67.62
C TRP A 165 -77.03 -5.52 66.34
N VAL A 166 -76.20 -5.68 65.31
CA VAL A 166 -76.61 -6.28 64.01
C VAL A 166 -76.85 -7.80 64.11
N LYS A 167 -76.29 -8.47 65.12
CA LYS A 167 -76.48 -9.92 65.37
C LYS A 167 -77.64 -10.25 66.32
N LYS A 168 -78.35 -9.23 66.83
CA LYS A 168 -79.62 -9.38 67.53
C LYS A 168 -80.75 -9.26 66.52
#